data_AF-F4BQZ0-F1
#
_entry.id   AF-F4BQZ0-F1
#
_cell.length_a   1.000
_cell.length_b   1.000
_cell.length_c   1.000
_cell.angle_alpha   90.00
_cell.angle_beta   90.00
_cell.angle_gamma   90.00
#
_symmetry.space_group_name_H-M   'P 1'
#
loop_
_entity.id
_entity.type
_entity.pdbx_description
1 polymer ?
#
loop_
_entity_poly.entity_id
_entity_poly.type
_entity_poly.pdbx_seq_one_letter_code
_entity_poly.pdbx_strand_id
1 'polypeptide(L)'
;MNNLKPGTYKGRATGYHDYINVDVKVDEEKILKIDYSENETPNKGGVAVAKMVEEIIKRQSIEIDTVSGATYASEGTLRAVDYALGVARGERAPIDGEFNEVTGTIDHHFTSGTYSGNGDGYKGEINLNVTVSENKIEKIEYQGKETPDIGGKAMDEIITSILRSQSSQIDTISGATFSSRGAQEALDYALGIARGEIDPEAEPKLEDLEPRIQFRGGSLTIEQIEAVLNALPVEITFVGPDLRFQYFNEDHHEFHRSQASLGSHFIDCHPPHVREFVGKLAGELADGTRKSETHWFTRKDGDRKIFVSYVPVFNRRGESIGFMEYVQNGTPFIDTINEPNRRGELSNPAEPNPFAREKWN
;
A
#
# COMPACT_ATOMS: atom_id res chain seq x y z
N MET A 1 -27.43 15.96 -10.73
CA MET A 1 -27.86 15.60 -9.36
C MET A 1 -29.35 15.31 -9.31
N ASN A 2 -29.83 14.38 -10.16
CA ASN A 2 -31.26 14.02 -10.12
C ASN A 2 -31.42 12.85 -9.14
N ASN A 3 -32.55 12.82 -8.43
CA ASN A 3 -32.99 11.71 -7.58
C ASN A 3 -32.32 11.62 -6.18
N LEU A 4 -31.98 12.76 -5.58
CA LEU A 4 -31.55 12.81 -4.17
C LEU A 4 -32.77 12.72 -3.25
N LYS A 5 -32.76 11.80 -2.29
CA LYS A 5 -33.74 11.81 -1.20
C LYS A 5 -33.33 12.88 -0.19
N PRO A 6 -34.22 13.81 0.22
CA PRO A 6 -33.89 14.81 1.23
C PRO A 6 -33.41 14.18 2.53
N GLY A 7 -32.34 14.71 3.11
CA GLY A 7 -31.74 14.14 4.32
C GLY A 7 -30.32 14.62 4.56
N THR A 8 -29.69 14.11 5.62
CA THR A 8 -28.27 14.28 5.89
C THR A 8 -27.60 12.92 5.83
N TYR A 9 -26.63 12.78 4.93
CA TYR A 9 -26.00 11.50 4.63
C TYR A 9 -24.52 11.54 4.99
N LYS A 10 -24.06 10.47 5.65
CA LYS A 10 -22.68 10.34 6.07
C LYS A 10 -21.83 9.75 4.95
N GLY A 11 -20.62 10.28 4.83
CA GLY A 11 -19.59 9.77 3.94
C GLY A 11 -18.25 9.72 4.67
N ARG A 12 -17.43 8.73 4.35
CA ARG A 12 -16.06 8.60 4.88
C ARG A 12 -15.15 8.08 3.80
N ALA A 13 -13.96 8.65 3.72
CA ALA A 13 -12.90 8.13 2.88
C ALA A 13 -11.51 8.46 3.44
N THR A 14 -10.52 7.67 3.06
CA THR A 14 -9.13 7.86 3.50
C THR A 14 -8.53 9.12 2.86
N GLY A 15 -8.05 10.05 3.70
CA GLY A 15 -7.21 11.19 3.36
C GLY A 15 -5.71 10.86 3.41
N TYR A 16 -4.84 11.86 3.53
CA TYR A 16 -3.40 11.67 3.60
C TYR A 16 -2.94 11.21 4.99
N HIS A 17 -3.45 11.85 6.05
CA HIS A 17 -3.09 11.52 7.42
C HIS A 17 -4.15 10.69 8.13
N ASP A 18 -5.42 10.99 7.91
CA ASP A 18 -6.55 10.34 8.56
C ASP A 18 -7.75 10.20 7.63
N TYR A 19 -8.86 9.68 8.14
CA TYR A 19 -10.12 9.72 7.42
C TYR A 19 -10.67 11.14 7.34
N ILE A 20 -11.32 11.42 6.21
CA ILE A 20 -12.17 12.59 6.02
C ILE A 20 -13.60 12.10 6.12
N ASN A 21 -14.31 12.58 7.15
CA ASN A 21 -15.72 12.30 7.36
C ASN A 21 -16.53 13.51 6.91
N VAL A 22 -17.67 13.28 6.27
CA VAL A 22 -18.57 14.32 5.81
C VAL A 22 -20.02 13.98 6.18
N ASP A 23 -20.76 15.00 6.61
CA ASP A 23 -22.21 14.97 6.74
C ASP A 23 -22.79 15.88 5.64
N VAL A 24 -23.30 15.26 4.57
CA VAL A 24 -23.81 15.94 3.38
C VAL A 24 -25.32 16.08 3.50
N LYS A 25 -25.78 17.31 3.74
CA LYS A 25 -27.21 17.64 3.76
C LYS A 25 -27.68 17.99 2.35
N VAL A 26 -28.73 17.31 1.88
CA VAL A 26 -29.34 17.51 0.56
C VAL A 26 -30.85 17.73 0.66
N ASP A 27 -31.41 18.42 -0.33
CA ASP A 27 -32.83 18.32 -0.69
C ASP A 27 -32.98 17.50 -1.99
N GLU A 28 -34.15 17.56 -2.63
CA GLU A 28 -34.42 16.82 -3.88
C GLU A 28 -33.58 17.30 -5.08
N GLU A 29 -33.03 18.52 -5.01
CA GLU A 29 -32.40 19.20 -6.14
C GLU A 29 -30.90 19.47 -5.95
N LYS A 30 -30.44 19.66 -4.71
CA LYS A 30 -29.09 20.18 -4.41
C LYS A 30 -28.53 19.78 -3.05
N ILE A 31 -27.21 19.95 -2.94
CA ILE A 31 -26.43 19.96 -1.70
C ILE A 31 -26.66 21.29 -0.98
N LEU A 32 -27.22 21.22 0.23
CA LEU A 32 -27.49 22.36 1.09
C LEU A 32 -26.29 22.73 1.96
N LYS A 33 -25.59 21.71 2.48
CA LYS A 33 -24.49 21.88 3.43
C LYS A 33 -23.61 20.63 3.43
N ILE A 34 -22.32 20.81 3.67
CA ILE A 34 -21.41 19.71 4.00
C ILE A 34 -20.69 20.13 5.28
N ASP A 35 -20.99 19.43 6.38
CA ASP A 35 -20.14 19.46 7.57
C ASP A 35 -19.08 18.37 7.42
N TYR A 36 -17.88 18.57 8.00
CA TYR A 36 -16.80 17.60 7.87
C TYR A 36 -15.91 17.57 9.11
N SER A 37 -15.28 16.43 9.35
CA SER A 37 -14.19 16.26 10.31
C SER A 37 -13.00 15.59 9.62
N GLU A 38 -11.81 16.07 9.93
CA GLU A 38 -10.56 15.63 9.31
C GLU A 38 -9.40 15.85 10.29
N ASN A 39 -8.31 15.10 10.10
CA ASN A 39 -7.07 15.23 10.85
C ASN A 39 -5.86 15.25 9.89
N GLU A 40 -5.97 16.07 8.86
CA GLU A 40 -4.98 16.36 7.85
C GLU A 40 -3.92 17.34 8.36
N THR A 41 -2.88 17.57 7.54
CA THR A 41 -1.93 18.66 7.83
C THR A 41 -2.67 20.00 7.81
N PRO A 42 -2.76 20.76 8.93
CA PRO A 42 -3.67 21.91 9.02
C PRO A 42 -3.46 22.98 7.95
N ASN A 43 -2.20 23.22 7.55
CA ASN A 43 -1.83 24.25 6.57
C ASN A 43 -1.74 23.73 5.12
N LYS A 44 -2.06 22.47 4.86
CA LYS A 44 -2.03 21.87 3.52
C LYS A 44 -3.32 21.09 3.24
N GLY A 45 -3.44 19.89 3.80
CA GLY A 45 -4.59 19.02 3.60
C GLY A 45 -5.88 19.60 4.17
N GLY A 46 -5.86 20.14 5.39
CA GLY A 46 -7.07 20.73 6.00
C GLY A 46 -7.60 21.94 5.20
N VAL A 47 -6.70 22.82 4.75
CA VAL A 47 -7.05 23.93 3.83
C VAL A 47 -7.62 23.41 2.51
N ALA A 48 -7.10 22.29 1.99
CA ALA A 48 -7.63 21.67 0.78
C ALA A 48 -9.05 21.12 1.01
N VAL A 49 -9.29 20.37 2.09
CA VAL A 49 -10.62 19.85 2.43
C VAL A 49 -11.64 20.99 2.51
N ALA A 50 -11.32 22.07 3.22
CA ALA A 50 -12.19 23.24 3.34
C ALA A 50 -12.54 23.87 1.98
N LYS A 51 -11.54 24.06 1.12
CA LYS A 51 -11.72 24.63 -0.23
C LYS A 51 -12.55 23.71 -1.14
N MET A 52 -12.30 22.40 -1.07
CA MET A 52 -13.02 21.40 -1.85
C MET A 52 -14.50 21.41 -1.47
N VAL A 53 -14.81 21.40 -0.17
CA VAL A 53 -16.20 21.48 0.33
C VAL A 53 -16.91 22.74 -0.17
N GLU A 54 -16.26 23.90 -0.09
CA GLU A 54 -16.81 25.16 -0.60
C GLU A 54 -17.12 25.09 -2.11
N GLU A 55 -16.18 24.59 -2.92
CA GLU A 55 -16.37 24.47 -4.36
C GLU A 55 -17.42 23.42 -4.74
N ILE A 56 -17.53 22.30 -4.01
CA ILE A 56 -18.59 21.30 -4.23
C ILE A 56 -19.97 21.92 -3.99
N ILE A 57 -20.17 22.62 -2.88
CA ILE A 57 -21.45 23.29 -2.57
C ILE A 57 -21.75 24.38 -3.60
N LYS A 58 -20.73 25.15 -4.00
CA LYS A 58 -20.91 26.23 -4.98
C LYS A 58 -21.27 25.71 -6.37
N ARG A 59 -20.59 24.66 -6.83
CA ARG A 59 -20.79 24.08 -8.17
C ARG A 59 -21.92 23.07 -8.23
N GLN A 60 -22.34 22.55 -7.08
CA GLN A 60 -23.25 21.42 -7.02
C GLN A 60 -22.70 20.27 -7.88
N SER A 61 -21.42 19.94 -7.67
CA SER A 61 -20.73 18.86 -8.38
C SER A 61 -19.50 18.38 -7.62
N ILE A 62 -19.24 17.07 -7.71
CA ILE A 62 -17.97 16.44 -7.26
C ILE A 62 -16.94 16.34 -8.41
N GLU A 63 -17.32 16.69 -9.64
CA GLU A 63 -16.40 16.79 -10.78
C GLU A 63 -15.64 18.12 -10.72
N ILE A 64 -14.77 18.25 -9.71
CA ILE A 64 -13.92 19.42 -9.50
C ILE A 64 -12.46 19.01 -9.39
N ASP A 65 -11.56 19.91 -9.78
CA ASP A 65 -10.12 19.66 -9.74
C ASP A 65 -9.61 19.53 -8.28
N THR A 66 -8.62 18.68 -8.09
CA THR A 66 -7.94 18.55 -6.80
C THR A 66 -7.05 19.77 -6.50
N VAL A 67 -6.78 20.01 -5.21
CA VAL A 67 -5.90 21.11 -4.80
C VAL A 67 -4.44 20.68 -4.96
N SER A 68 -3.67 21.47 -5.71
CA SER A 68 -2.22 21.24 -5.90
C SER A 68 -1.48 21.17 -4.56
N GLY A 69 -0.67 20.13 -4.39
CA GLY A 69 0.08 19.87 -3.16
C GLY A 69 -0.73 19.22 -2.03
N ALA A 70 -1.99 18.85 -2.27
CA ALA A 70 -2.87 18.19 -1.31
C ALA A 70 -3.79 17.15 -2.00
N THR A 71 -3.25 16.38 -2.95
CA THR A 71 -4.01 15.43 -3.79
C THR A 71 -4.76 14.39 -2.98
N TYR A 72 -4.09 13.71 -2.03
CA TYR A 72 -4.71 12.66 -1.20
C TYR A 72 -5.89 13.19 -0.37
N ALA A 73 -5.74 14.36 0.26
CA ALA A 73 -6.83 14.98 1.01
C ALA A 73 -7.98 15.40 0.08
N SER A 74 -7.66 15.94 -1.11
CA SER A 74 -8.67 16.37 -2.10
C SER A 74 -9.48 15.17 -2.62
N GLU A 75 -8.81 14.09 -3.02
CA GLU A 75 -9.47 12.85 -3.48
C GLU A 75 -10.24 12.17 -2.35
N GLY A 76 -9.73 12.20 -1.13
CA GLY A 76 -10.44 11.73 0.06
C GLY A 76 -11.76 12.48 0.25
N THR A 77 -11.75 13.82 0.20
CA THR A 77 -12.98 14.62 0.28
C THR A 77 -13.98 14.26 -0.83
N LEU A 78 -13.52 14.13 -2.08
CA LEU A 78 -14.39 13.76 -3.20
C LEU A 78 -15.03 12.40 -3.00
N ARG A 79 -14.25 11.40 -2.59
CA ARG A 79 -14.76 10.04 -2.32
C ARG A 79 -15.74 10.00 -1.16
N ALA A 80 -15.47 10.74 -0.08
CA ALA A 80 -16.37 10.82 1.07
C ALA A 80 -17.72 11.44 0.66
N VAL A 81 -17.70 12.56 -0.07
CA VAL A 81 -18.93 13.21 -0.56
C VAL A 81 -19.66 12.36 -1.59
N ASP A 82 -18.94 11.73 -2.53
CA ASP A 82 -19.53 10.80 -3.49
C ASP A 82 -20.27 9.65 -2.79
N TYR A 83 -19.67 9.09 -1.74
CA TYR A 83 -20.31 8.08 -0.93
C TYR A 83 -21.64 8.57 -0.34
N ALA A 84 -21.62 9.70 0.37
CA ALA A 84 -22.82 10.26 0.97
C ALA A 84 -23.93 10.52 -0.07
N LEU A 85 -23.57 11.03 -1.26
CA LEU A 85 -24.51 11.24 -2.36
C LEU A 85 -25.02 9.93 -2.98
N GLY A 86 -24.21 8.88 -3.03
CA GLY A 86 -24.64 7.54 -3.42
C GLY A 86 -25.68 6.97 -2.46
N VAL A 87 -25.50 7.18 -1.15
CA VAL A 87 -26.51 6.81 -0.14
C VAL A 87 -27.80 7.62 -0.35
N ALA A 88 -27.69 8.93 -0.58
CA ALA A 88 -28.84 9.80 -0.84
C ALA A 88 -29.66 9.38 -2.07
N ARG A 89 -29.02 8.74 -3.05
CA ARG A 89 -29.67 8.17 -4.25
C ARG A 89 -30.21 6.76 -4.05
N GLY A 90 -29.94 6.13 -2.91
CA GLY A 90 -30.26 4.73 -2.64
C GLY A 90 -29.37 3.75 -3.40
N GLU A 91 -28.19 4.17 -3.83
CA GLU A 91 -27.20 3.36 -4.57
C GLU A 91 -26.22 2.66 -3.63
N ARG A 92 -26.08 3.16 -2.39
CA ARG A 92 -25.17 2.64 -1.36
C ARG A 92 -25.90 2.55 -0.02
N ALA A 93 -25.48 1.61 0.84
CA ALA A 93 -25.94 1.55 2.22
C ALA A 93 -25.34 2.71 3.04
N PRO A 94 -26.06 3.28 4.03
CA PRO A 94 -25.49 4.27 4.93
C PRO A 94 -24.36 3.67 5.77
N ILE A 95 -23.30 4.46 6.02
CA ILE A 95 -22.18 3.98 6.85
C ILE A 95 -22.62 3.75 8.30
N ASP A 96 -23.69 4.41 8.75
CA ASP A 96 -24.30 4.22 10.07
C ASP A 96 -25.82 4.18 9.92
N GLY A 97 -26.39 3.01 9.59
CA GLY A 97 -27.83 2.73 9.62
C GLY A 97 -28.75 3.89 9.18
N GLU A 98 -29.96 3.99 9.73
CA GLU A 98 -30.80 5.19 9.62
C GLU A 98 -30.76 5.97 10.94
N PHE A 99 -30.41 7.25 10.91
CA PHE A 99 -30.48 8.08 12.11
C PHE A 99 -31.94 8.32 12.50
N ASN A 100 -32.32 7.83 13.67
CA ASN A 100 -33.65 8.05 14.22
C ASN A 100 -33.68 9.36 15.02
N GLU A 101 -34.29 10.40 14.45
CA GLU A 101 -34.39 11.73 15.07
C GLU A 101 -35.14 11.72 16.42
N VAL A 102 -35.98 10.72 16.67
CA VAL A 102 -36.80 10.62 17.90
C VAL A 102 -36.00 10.02 19.06
N THR A 103 -35.17 9.01 18.79
CA THR A 103 -34.35 8.33 19.82
C THR A 103 -32.93 8.89 19.91
N GLY A 104 -32.46 9.59 18.88
CA GLY A 104 -31.08 10.07 18.75
C GLY A 104 -30.07 8.94 18.51
N THR A 105 -30.53 7.78 18.05
CA THR A 105 -29.69 6.59 17.79
C THR A 105 -29.72 6.19 16.33
N ILE A 106 -28.75 5.37 15.94
CA ILE A 106 -28.70 4.76 14.60
C ILE A 106 -29.50 3.46 14.62
N ASP A 107 -30.53 3.37 13.79
CA ASP A 107 -31.29 2.15 13.53
C ASP A 107 -30.55 1.32 12.47
N HIS A 108 -30.14 0.11 12.83
CA HIS A 108 -29.44 -0.79 11.91
C HIS A 108 -30.36 -1.84 11.30
N HIS A 109 -29.86 -2.52 10.28
CA HIS A 109 -30.46 -3.73 9.71
C HIS A 109 -29.39 -4.82 9.66
N PHE A 110 -29.30 -5.60 10.73
CA PHE A 110 -28.37 -6.70 10.87
C PHE A 110 -29.09 -8.05 10.83
N THR A 111 -28.39 -9.06 10.36
CA THR A 111 -28.67 -10.44 10.76
C THR A 111 -28.19 -10.60 12.20
N SER A 112 -29.06 -11.05 13.10
CA SER A 112 -28.67 -11.23 14.51
C SER A 112 -27.60 -12.32 14.64
N GLY A 113 -26.55 -12.05 15.41
CA GLY A 113 -25.43 -12.96 15.52
C GLY A 113 -24.22 -12.34 16.22
N THR A 114 -23.11 -13.08 16.24
CA THR A 114 -21.80 -12.56 16.64
C THR A 114 -20.84 -12.73 15.48
N TYR A 115 -20.22 -11.63 15.09
CA TYR A 115 -19.37 -11.52 13.91
C TYR A 115 -17.97 -11.08 14.32
N SER A 116 -16.95 -11.68 13.75
CA SER A 116 -15.56 -11.32 14.02
C SER A 116 -15.01 -10.48 12.88
N GLY A 117 -14.25 -9.45 13.22
CA GLY A 117 -13.45 -8.70 12.27
C GLY A 117 -12.08 -8.39 12.84
N ASN A 118 -11.13 -8.19 11.94
CA ASN A 118 -9.73 -7.98 12.27
C ASN A 118 -9.24 -6.69 11.63
N GLY A 119 -8.28 -6.02 12.28
CA GLY A 119 -7.61 -4.84 11.75
C GLY A 119 -6.21 -4.67 12.35
N ASP A 120 -5.36 -3.88 11.70
CA ASP A 120 -3.96 -3.74 12.11
C ASP A 120 -3.77 -2.64 13.16
N GLY A 121 -3.40 -3.04 14.39
CA GLY A 121 -3.06 -2.14 15.48
C GLY A 121 -1.55 -1.85 15.60
N TYR A 122 -1.17 -0.99 16.55
CA TYR A 122 0.24 -0.57 16.70
C TYR A 122 1.21 -1.70 17.12
N LYS A 123 0.81 -2.60 18.03
CA LYS A 123 1.62 -3.77 18.46
C LYS A 123 1.21 -5.09 17.82
N GLY A 124 0.24 -5.08 16.91
CA GLY A 124 -0.25 -6.26 16.22
C GLY A 124 -1.75 -6.18 15.96
N GLU A 125 -2.29 -7.29 15.48
CA GLU A 125 -3.69 -7.43 15.07
C GLU A 125 -4.67 -7.16 16.24
N ILE A 126 -5.72 -6.42 15.92
CA ILE A 126 -6.88 -6.12 16.74
C ILE A 126 -8.03 -6.96 16.20
N ASN A 127 -8.60 -7.82 17.04
CA ASN A 127 -9.76 -8.64 16.72
C ASN A 127 -10.95 -8.16 17.55
N LEU A 128 -12.07 -7.89 16.88
CA LEU A 128 -13.34 -7.54 17.52
C LEU A 128 -14.37 -8.62 17.25
N ASN A 129 -14.96 -9.16 18.31
CA ASN A 129 -16.19 -9.95 18.24
C ASN A 129 -17.37 -9.05 18.55
N VAL A 130 -18.22 -8.80 17.56
CA VAL A 130 -19.34 -7.88 17.61
C VAL A 130 -20.64 -8.66 17.63
N THR A 131 -21.37 -8.61 18.74
CA THR A 131 -22.70 -9.19 18.88
C THR A 131 -23.75 -8.16 18.53
N VAL A 132 -24.63 -8.49 17.60
CA VAL A 132 -25.72 -7.63 17.13
C VAL A 132 -27.07 -8.34 17.25
N SER A 133 -28.10 -7.57 17.57
CA SER A 133 -29.50 -7.90 17.29
C SER A 133 -29.91 -7.26 15.96
N GLU A 134 -31.15 -7.50 15.49
CA GLU A 134 -31.60 -7.03 14.17
C GLU A 134 -31.38 -5.52 13.93
N ASN A 135 -31.41 -4.71 14.99
CA ASN A 135 -31.33 -3.26 14.90
C ASN A 135 -30.27 -2.61 15.80
N LYS A 136 -29.42 -3.38 16.49
CA LYS A 136 -28.53 -2.83 17.52
C LYS A 136 -27.24 -3.62 17.69
N ILE A 137 -26.15 -2.92 17.97
CA ILE A 137 -24.89 -3.45 18.49
C ILE A 137 -25.03 -3.65 20.00
N GLU A 138 -25.09 -4.91 20.44
CA GLU A 138 -25.32 -5.28 21.84
C GLU A 138 -24.03 -5.36 22.64
N LYS A 139 -22.95 -5.85 22.01
CA LYS A 139 -21.69 -6.13 22.67
C LYS A 139 -20.54 -6.09 21.68
N ILE A 140 -19.38 -5.60 22.11
CA ILE A 140 -18.12 -5.72 21.39
C ILE A 140 -17.09 -6.27 22.36
N GLU A 141 -16.40 -7.33 21.97
CA GLU A 141 -15.30 -7.93 22.72
C GLU A 141 -14.01 -7.79 21.93
N TYR A 142 -13.03 -7.13 22.54
CA TYR A 142 -11.71 -6.93 21.97
C TYR A 142 -10.74 -8.03 22.39
N GLN A 143 -9.96 -8.51 21.44
CA GLN A 143 -8.77 -9.33 21.66
C GLN A 143 -7.63 -8.79 20.82
N GLY A 144 -6.44 -8.65 21.39
CA GLY A 144 -5.28 -8.19 20.63
C GLY A 144 -4.08 -7.89 21.52
N LYS A 145 -2.95 -7.61 20.88
CA LYS A 145 -1.78 -7.09 21.58
C LYS A 145 -1.71 -5.60 21.30
N GLU A 146 -1.87 -4.80 22.36
CA GLU A 146 -1.61 -3.37 22.29
C GLU A 146 -0.79 -2.83 23.45
N THR A 147 -0.33 -1.59 23.33
CA THR A 147 0.26 -0.85 24.45
C THR A 147 -0.83 -0.62 25.51
N PRO A 148 -0.77 -1.23 26.72
CA PRO A 148 -1.91 -1.25 27.64
C PRO A 148 -2.45 0.13 28.00
N ASP A 149 -1.55 1.08 28.26
CA ASP A 149 -1.91 2.44 28.70
C ASP A 149 -2.30 3.41 27.58
N ILE A 150 -2.10 3.02 26.31
CA ILE A 150 -2.40 3.88 25.15
C ILE A 150 -3.44 3.19 24.28
N GLY A 151 -3.04 2.16 23.53
CA GLY A 151 -3.93 1.39 22.66
C GLY A 151 -5.02 0.66 23.44
N GLY A 152 -4.69 0.05 24.58
CA GLY A 152 -5.69 -0.64 25.41
C GLY A 152 -6.79 0.28 25.93
N LYS A 153 -6.42 1.43 26.51
CA LYS A 153 -7.39 2.45 26.95
C LYS A 153 -8.18 3.06 25.79
N ALA A 154 -7.52 3.28 24.65
CA ALA A 154 -8.20 3.76 23.44
C ALA A 154 -9.28 2.77 22.99
N MET A 155 -9.02 1.45 23.03
CA MET A 155 -10.02 0.43 22.72
C MET A 155 -11.23 0.47 23.66
N ASP A 156 -11.00 0.61 24.96
CA ASP A 156 -12.09 0.69 25.95
C ASP A 156 -12.99 1.91 25.70
N GLU A 157 -12.39 3.07 25.39
CA GLU A 157 -13.12 4.30 25.08
C GLU A 157 -13.89 4.18 23.77
N ILE A 158 -13.27 3.64 22.72
CA ILE A 158 -13.89 3.38 21.42
C ILE A 158 -15.10 2.46 21.56
N ILE A 159 -14.95 1.31 22.22
CA ILE A 159 -16.04 0.33 22.43
C ILE A 159 -17.18 0.96 23.22
N THR A 160 -16.85 1.71 24.27
CA THR A 160 -17.86 2.44 25.07
C THR A 160 -18.62 3.45 24.22
N SER A 161 -17.91 4.18 23.35
CA SER A 161 -18.51 5.16 22.45
C SER A 161 -19.45 4.49 21.46
N ILE A 162 -19.02 3.40 20.79
CA ILE A 162 -19.83 2.64 19.82
C ILE A 162 -21.09 2.08 20.48
N LEU A 163 -20.98 1.44 21.65
CA LEU A 163 -22.14 0.87 22.33
C LEU A 163 -23.13 1.95 22.79
N ARG A 164 -22.65 3.17 23.05
CA ARG A 164 -23.49 4.31 23.43
C ARG A 164 -24.15 4.96 22.22
N SER A 165 -23.39 5.24 21.16
CA SER A 165 -23.87 5.96 19.96
C SER A 165 -24.60 5.05 18.98
N GLN A 166 -24.35 3.74 19.08
CA GLN A 166 -24.70 2.74 18.07
C GLN A 166 -24.12 3.08 16.69
N SER A 167 -23.07 3.89 16.62
CA SER A 167 -22.42 4.25 15.36
C SER A 167 -21.20 3.37 15.13
N SER A 168 -21.01 2.94 13.88
CA SER A 168 -19.80 2.26 13.44
C SER A 168 -18.66 3.23 13.14
N GLN A 169 -18.93 4.54 13.14
CA GLN A 169 -17.91 5.57 12.98
C GLN A 169 -17.14 5.77 14.27
N ILE A 170 -15.87 5.38 14.23
CA ILE A 170 -14.91 5.56 15.31
C ILE A 170 -14.08 6.81 15.03
N ASP A 171 -14.08 7.74 15.99
CA ASP A 171 -13.13 8.85 16.03
C ASP A 171 -11.73 8.34 16.40
N THR A 172 -10.71 8.87 15.75
CA THR A 172 -9.32 8.57 16.12
C THR A 172 -8.95 9.19 17.46
N ILE A 173 -8.38 8.38 18.37
CA ILE A 173 -7.93 8.85 19.67
C ILE A 173 -6.49 9.37 19.55
N SER A 174 -6.25 10.56 20.10
CA SER A 174 -4.93 11.19 20.09
C SER A 174 -3.87 10.29 20.74
N GLY A 175 -2.78 10.03 20.01
CA GLY A 175 -1.71 9.13 20.46
C GLY A 175 -1.97 7.64 20.23
N ALA A 176 -3.15 7.25 19.74
CA ALA A 176 -3.54 5.86 19.49
C ALA A 176 -4.04 5.64 18.05
N THR A 177 -3.57 6.42 17.08
CA THR A 177 -4.10 6.45 15.70
C THR A 177 -4.12 5.08 15.02
N PHE A 178 -3.02 4.31 15.08
CA PHE A 178 -2.97 2.97 14.49
C PHE A 178 -4.00 2.03 15.14
N SER A 179 -4.12 2.09 16.46
CA SER A 179 -5.07 1.28 17.23
C SER A 179 -6.52 1.65 16.90
N SER A 180 -6.83 2.94 16.82
CA SER A 180 -8.16 3.43 16.43
C SER A 180 -8.54 3.03 15.01
N ARG A 181 -7.57 3.02 14.07
CA ARG A 181 -7.78 2.58 12.69
C ARG A 181 -8.00 1.07 12.59
N GLY A 182 -7.16 0.27 13.24
CA GLY A 182 -7.37 -1.17 13.29
C GLY A 182 -8.71 -1.54 13.96
N ALA A 183 -9.15 -0.78 14.96
CA ALA A 183 -10.48 -0.94 15.56
C ALA A 183 -11.61 -0.64 14.57
N GLN A 184 -11.47 0.41 13.76
CA GLN A 184 -12.43 0.76 12.71
C GLN A 184 -12.52 -0.35 11.67
N GLU A 185 -11.38 -0.80 11.15
CA GLU A 185 -11.31 -1.87 10.15
C GLU A 185 -11.98 -3.16 10.66
N ALA A 186 -11.65 -3.55 11.89
CA ALA A 186 -12.25 -4.72 12.53
C ALA A 186 -13.78 -4.57 12.70
N LEU A 187 -14.25 -3.38 13.08
CA LEU A 187 -15.67 -3.12 13.27
C LEU A 187 -16.43 -3.10 11.94
N ASP A 188 -15.89 -2.42 10.94
CA ASP A 188 -16.47 -2.33 9.59
C ASP A 188 -16.61 -3.72 8.97
N TYR A 189 -15.58 -4.56 9.11
CA TYR A 189 -15.61 -5.93 8.62
C TYR A 189 -16.69 -6.76 9.33
N ALA A 190 -16.73 -6.73 10.67
CA ALA A 190 -17.71 -7.49 11.45
C ALA A 190 -19.16 -7.06 11.14
N LEU A 191 -19.41 -5.75 11.05
CA LEU A 191 -20.73 -5.22 10.75
C LEU A 191 -21.11 -5.40 9.27
N GLY A 192 -20.14 -5.37 8.35
CA GLY A 192 -20.36 -5.70 6.94
C GLY A 192 -20.85 -7.13 6.76
N ILE A 193 -20.32 -8.09 7.53
CA ILE A 193 -20.87 -9.46 7.56
C ILE A 193 -22.28 -9.46 8.12
N ALA A 194 -22.51 -8.76 9.23
CA ALA A 194 -23.83 -8.68 9.85
C ALA A 194 -24.91 -8.11 8.91
N ARG A 195 -24.54 -7.16 8.04
CA ARG A 195 -25.43 -6.57 7.02
C ARG A 195 -25.55 -7.41 5.74
N GLY A 196 -24.81 -8.51 5.62
CA GLY A 196 -24.74 -9.32 4.41
C GLY A 196 -24.02 -8.64 3.24
N GLU A 197 -23.21 -7.61 3.53
CA GLU A 197 -22.37 -6.90 2.57
C GLU A 197 -21.06 -7.65 2.31
N ILE A 198 -20.56 -8.34 3.34
CA ILE A 198 -19.36 -9.16 3.31
C ILE A 198 -19.77 -10.60 3.57
N ASP A 199 -19.46 -11.48 2.63
CA ASP A 199 -19.59 -12.92 2.83
C ASP A 199 -18.23 -13.45 3.33
N PRO A 200 -18.11 -13.86 4.60
CA PRO A 200 -16.85 -14.36 5.15
C PRO A 200 -16.47 -15.75 4.61
N GLU A 201 -17.42 -16.45 3.99
CA GLU A 201 -17.21 -17.73 3.31
C GLU A 201 -17.06 -17.55 1.80
N ALA A 202 -17.30 -16.35 1.25
CA ALA A 202 -17.03 -16.08 -0.15
C ALA A 202 -15.54 -16.27 -0.40
N GLU A 203 -15.23 -17.12 -1.38
CA GLU A 203 -13.88 -17.17 -1.93
C GLU A 203 -13.49 -15.73 -2.33
N PRO A 204 -12.33 -15.24 -1.87
CA PRO A 204 -11.93 -13.87 -2.17
C PRO A 204 -11.95 -13.69 -3.68
N LYS A 205 -12.69 -12.67 -4.14
CA LYS A 205 -12.75 -12.38 -5.58
C LYS A 205 -11.33 -12.11 -6.04
N LEU A 206 -10.92 -12.81 -7.09
CA LEU A 206 -9.56 -12.74 -7.65
C LEU A 206 -9.14 -11.30 -8.05
N GLU A 207 -10.13 -10.42 -8.21
CA GLU A 207 -10.00 -9.02 -8.59
C GLU A 207 -9.59 -8.10 -7.42
N ASP A 208 -9.84 -8.51 -6.15
CA ASP A 208 -9.59 -7.70 -4.94
C ASP A 208 -8.27 -8.05 -4.23
N LEU A 209 -7.59 -9.12 -4.66
CA LEU A 209 -6.27 -9.52 -4.14
C LEU A 209 -5.20 -9.16 -5.16
N GLU A 210 -4.26 -8.28 -4.81
CA GLU A 210 -3.01 -8.22 -5.56
C GLU A 210 -2.31 -9.60 -5.46
N PRO A 211 -2.06 -10.28 -6.58
CA PRO A 211 -1.48 -11.62 -6.56
C PRO A 211 -0.11 -11.60 -5.87
N ARG A 212 0.01 -12.35 -4.77
CA ARG A 212 1.25 -12.45 -3.98
C ARG A 212 2.00 -13.74 -4.32
N ILE A 213 3.30 -13.62 -4.57
CA ILE A 213 4.20 -14.76 -4.70
C ILE A 213 4.63 -15.22 -3.30
N GLN A 214 4.43 -16.49 -3.00
CA GLN A 214 4.84 -17.12 -1.75
C GLN A 214 6.31 -17.59 -1.79
N PHE A 215 7.13 -17.05 -0.90
CA PHE A 215 8.52 -17.44 -0.66
C PHE A 215 8.64 -18.22 0.67
N ARG A 216 9.82 -18.79 0.95
CA ARG A 216 10.04 -19.50 2.23
C ARG A 216 10.00 -18.56 3.45
N GLY A 217 10.37 -17.29 3.26
CA GLY A 217 10.48 -16.29 4.33
C GLY A 217 9.29 -15.34 4.43
N GLY A 218 8.20 -15.56 3.68
CA GLY A 218 7.04 -14.66 3.60
C GLY A 218 6.48 -14.58 2.17
N SER A 219 5.67 -13.56 1.88
CA SER A 219 5.12 -13.30 0.54
C SER A 219 5.25 -11.83 0.14
N LEU A 220 5.37 -11.59 -1.16
CA LEU A 220 5.44 -10.26 -1.75
C LEU A 220 4.52 -10.19 -2.96
N THR A 221 3.96 -9.02 -3.25
CA THR A 221 3.30 -8.74 -4.54
C THR A 221 4.36 -8.62 -5.65
N ILE A 222 3.95 -8.65 -6.91
CA ILE A 222 4.87 -8.45 -8.05
C ILE A 222 5.56 -7.08 -7.95
N GLU A 223 4.81 -6.02 -7.67
CA GLU A 223 5.34 -4.66 -7.49
C GLU A 223 6.40 -4.61 -6.38
N GLN A 224 6.15 -5.27 -5.25
CA GLN A 224 7.11 -5.32 -4.15
C GLN A 224 8.40 -6.07 -4.53
N ILE A 225 8.30 -7.13 -5.34
CA ILE A 225 9.48 -7.88 -5.81
C ILE A 225 10.32 -6.99 -6.73
N GLU A 226 9.69 -6.31 -7.68
CA GLU A 226 10.37 -5.39 -8.60
C GLU A 226 11.03 -4.24 -7.83
N ALA A 227 10.30 -3.60 -6.91
CA ALA A 227 10.84 -2.52 -6.08
C ALA A 227 12.05 -2.97 -5.23
N VAL A 228 12.00 -4.18 -4.65
CA VAL A 228 13.13 -4.73 -3.89
C VAL A 228 14.35 -4.97 -4.78
N LEU A 229 14.16 -5.53 -5.98
CA LEU A 229 15.26 -5.79 -6.92
C LEU A 229 15.88 -4.50 -7.47
N ASN A 230 15.07 -3.46 -7.68
CA ASN A 230 15.53 -2.14 -8.12
C ASN A 230 16.22 -1.34 -7.00
N ALA A 231 15.94 -1.63 -5.73
CA ALA A 231 16.56 -0.95 -4.59
C ALA A 231 17.98 -1.48 -4.26
N LEU A 232 18.38 -2.62 -4.83
CA LEU A 232 19.70 -3.18 -4.58
C LEU A 232 20.78 -2.34 -5.28
N PRO A 233 21.94 -2.04 -4.65
CA PRO A 233 23.02 -1.27 -5.25
C PRO A 233 23.88 -2.11 -6.21
N VAL A 234 23.21 -2.89 -7.06
CA VAL A 234 23.78 -3.74 -8.10
C VAL A 234 22.87 -3.76 -9.30
N GLU A 235 23.45 -3.81 -10.49
CA GLU A 235 22.71 -4.18 -11.70
C GLU A 235 22.60 -5.69 -11.74
N ILE A 236 21.40 -6.21 -11.94
CA ILE A 236 21.11 -7.64 -12.02
C ILE A 236 20.70 -7.94 -13.44
N THR A 237 21.21 -9.04 -14.00
CA THR A 237 20.72 -9.64 -15.23
C THR A 237 20.57 -11.13 -15.01
N PHE A 238 19.43 -11.69 -15.41
CA PHE A 238 19.16 -13.11 -15.30
C PHE A 238 19.03 -13.74 -16.68
N VAL A 239 19.75 -14.86 -16.85
CA VAL A 239 19.76 -15.68 -18.05
C VAL A 239 19.18 -17.04 -17.69
N GLY A 240 18.14 -17.45 -18.41
CA GLY A 240 17.45 -18.71 -18.17
C GLY A 240 18.25 -19.96 -18.55
N PRO A 241 17.68 -21.15 -18.32
CA PRO A 241 18.35 -22.42 -18.59
C PRO A 241 18.53 -22.69 -20.09
N ASP A 242 17.80 -21.99 -20.96
CA ASP A 242 17.92 -22.02 -22.42
C ASP A 242 18.92 -20.98 -22.96
N LEU A 243 19.73 -20.39 -22.08
CA LEU A 243 20.70 -19.34 -22.37
C LEU A 243 20.09 -18.07 -22.98
N ARG A 244 18.82 -17.77 -22.69
CA ARG A 244 18.17 -16.52 -23.11
C ARG A 244 18.12 -15.52 -21.97
N PHE A 245 18.30 -14.24 -22.31
CA PHE A 245 18.08 -13.15 -21.37
C PHE A 245 16.60 -13.08 -20.98
N GLN A 246 16.29 -13.13 -19.69
CA GLN A 246 14.90 -13.15 -19.21
C GLN A 246 14.55 -11.93 -18.36
N TYR A 247 15.52 -11.35 -17.66
CA TYR A 247 15.26 -10.25 -16.74
C TYR A 247 16.50 -9.39 -16.52
N PHE A 248 16.26 -8.10 -16.23
CA PHE A 248 17.21 -7.18 -15.62
C PHE A 248 16.45 -6.19 -14.73
N ASN A 249 17.07 -5.70 -13.66
CA ASN A 249 16.46 -4.67 -12.79
C ASN A 249 16.58 -3.28 -13.42
N GLU A 250 15.69 -2.36 -13.03
CA GLU A 250 15.68 -1.00 -13.58
C GLU A 250 16.86 -0.18 -13.04
N ASP A 251 17.31 0.79 -13.85
CA ASP A 251 18.40 1.74 -13.55
C ASP A 251 19.85 1.21 -13.71
N HIS A 252 20.28 1.03 -14.97
CA HIS A 252 21.64 0.65 -15.32
C HIS A 252 22.55 1.87 -15.51
N HIS A 253 23.58 2.01 -14.68
CA HIS A 253 24.59 3.07 -14.73
C HIS A 253 25.89 2.63 -15.41
N GLU A 254 26.23 1.35 -15.31
CA GLU A 254 27.41 0.72 -15.86
C GLU A 254 27.09 0.05 -17.19
N PHE A 255 26.18 -0.93 -17.25
CA PHE A 255 25.91 -1.62 -18.49
C PHE A 255 24.48 -1.39 -18.97
N HIS A 256 24.34 -0.51 -19.97
CA HIS A 256 23.04 -0.27 -20.59
C HIS A 256 22.42 -1.58 -21.10
N ARG A 257 21.21 -1.89 -20.62
CA ARG A 257 20.36 -2.96 -21.13
C ARG A 257 19.18 -2.35 -21.85
N SER A 258 18.86 -2.90 -23.01
CA SER A 258 17.66 -2.53 -23.76
C SER A 258 16.60 -3.60 -23.55
N GLN A 259 15.35 -3.18 -23.40
CA GLN A 259 14.18 -4.09 -23.42
C GLN A 259 14.16 -4.97 -24.68
N ALA A 260 14.71 -4.49 -25.80
CA ALA A 260 14.83 -5.26 -27.04
C ALA A 260 15.80 -6.47 -26.93
N SER A 261 16.64 -6.52 -25.89
CA SER A 261 17.55 -7.64 -25.64
C SER A 261 16.87 -8.80 -24.90
N LEU A 262 15.69 -8.61 -24.31
CA LEU A 262 14.94 -9.70 -23.68
C LEU A 262 14.61 -10.79 -24.70
N GLY A 263 14.80 -12.05 -24.31
CA GLY A 263 14.65 -13.23 -25.16
C GLY A 263 15.80 -13.48 -26.13
N SER A 264 16.77 -12.57 -26.27
CA SER A 264 17.97 -12.81 -27.08
C SER A 264 18.85 -13.89 -26.47
N HIS A 265 19.54 -14.64 -27.31
CA HIS A 265 20.48 -15.66 -26.84
C HIS A 265 21.74 -14.98 -26.27
N PHE A 266 22.22 -15.46 -25.12
CA PHE A 266 23.29 -14.85 -24.33
C PHE A 266 24.55 -14.56 -25.16
N ILE A 267 24.95 -15.52 -25.98
CA ILE A 267 26.14 -15.43 -26.83
C ILE A 267 26.01 -14.31 -27.88
N ASP A 268 24.81 -14.06 -28.40
CA ASP A 268 24.61 -13.12 -29.51
C ASP A 268 24.70 -11.67 -29.08
N CYS A 269 24.47 -11.39 -27.80
CA CYS A 269 24.62 -10.06 -27.20
C CYS A 269 26.10 -9.65 -26.99
N HIS A 270 27.05 -10.53 -27.31
CA HIS A 270 28.47 -10.28 -27.14
C HIS A 270 29.20 -10.15 -28.49
N PRO A 271 30.24 -9.29 -28.58
CA PRO A 271 31.06 -9.16 -29.78
C PRO A 271 31.68 -10.48 -30.25
N PRO A 272 31.86 -10.73 -31.57
CA PRO A 272 32.29 -12.02 -32.09
C PRO A 272 33.56 -12.59 -31.46
N HIS A 273 34.54 -11.75 -31.12
CA HIS A 273 35.83 -12.16 -30.59
C HIS A 273 35.79 -12.71 -29.15
N VAL A 274 34.71 -12.50 -28.39
CA VAL A 274 34.55 -13.03 -27.02
C VAL A 274 33.53 -14.17 -26.93
N ARG A 275 32.80 -14.47 -28.01
CA ARG A 275 31.67 -15.42 -27.99
C ARG A 275 32.07 -16.83 -27.57
N GLU A 276 33.25 -17.31 -27.97
CA GLU A 276 33.74 -18.64 -27.58
C GLU A 276 33.94 -18.74 -26.06
N PHE A 277 34.61 -17.75 -25.48
CA PHE A 277 34.83 -17.67 -24.04
C PHE A 277 33.50 -17.55 -23.27
N VAL A 278 32.66 -16.62 -23.70
CA VAL A 278 31.34 -16.35 -23.08
C VAL A 278 30.42 -17.57 -23.19
N GLY A 279 30.43 -18.27 -24.32
CA GLY A 279 29.66 -19.48 -24.53
C GLY A 279 30.12 -20.63 -23.62
N LYS A 280 31.43 -20.81 -23.47
CA LYS A 280 31.99 -21.80 -22.53
C LYS A 280 31.59 -21.47 -21.09
N LEU A 281 31.75 -20.22 -20.67
CA LEU A 281 31.37 -19.76 -19.33
C LEU A 281 29.87 -19.98 -19.07
N ALA A 282 29.01 -19.60 -20.03
CA ALA A 282 27.58 -19.79 -19.91
C ALA A 282 27.19 -21.26 -19.76
N GLY A 283 27.86 -22.16 -20.51
CA GLY A 283 27.68 -23.60 -20.38
C GLY A 283 28.07 -24.10 -18.98
N GLU A 284 29.26 -23.74 -18.49
CA GLU A 284 29.77 -24.13 -17.17
C GLU A 284 28.95 -23.57 -15.99
N LEU A 285 28.27 -22.43 -16.18
CA LEU A 285 27.35 -21.87 -15.19
C LEU A 285 25.98 -22.56 -15.27
N ALA A 286 25.46 -22.76 -16.48
CA ALA A 286 24.18 -23.41 -16.68
C ALA A 286 24.19 -24.89 -16.24
N ASP A 287 25.30 -25.61 -16.38
CA ASP A 287 25.46 -26.97 -15.87
C ASP A 287 25.89 -27.04 -14.39
N GLY A 288 26.22 -25.89 -13.79
CA GLY A 288 26.64 -25.77 -12.39
C GLY A 288 28.06 -26.27 -12.08
N THR A 289 28.87 -26.58 -13.10
CA THR A 289 30.26 -27.04 -12.91
C THR A 289 31.20 -25.91 -12.48
N ARG A 290 30.85 -24.66 -12.79
CA ARG A 290 31.51 -23.45 -12.26
C ARG A 290 30.70 -22.83 -11.14
N LYS A 291 31.32 -22.67 -9.97
CA LYS A 291 30.69 -22.06 -8.78
C LYS A 291 30.36 -20.57 -8.97
N SER A 292 31.25 -19.83 -9.62
CA SER A 292 31.10 -18.42 -9.94
C SER A 292 32.25 -17.97 -10.84
N GLU A 293 32.08 -16.85 -11.54
CA GLU A 293 33.16 -16.13 -12.23
C GLU A 293 33.06 -14.66 -11.87
N THR A 294 34.16 -14.04 -11.43
CA THR A 294 34.17 -12.61 -11.13
C THR A 294 35.37 -11.98 -11.81
N HIS A 295 35.15 -10.88 -12.53
CA HIS A 295 36.21 -10.04 -13.03
C HIS A 295 35.96 -8.59 -12.65
N TRP A 296 37.01 -7.80 -12.58
CA TRP A 296 36.92 -6.38 -12.33
C TRP A 296 37.79 -5.58 -13.31
N PHE A 297 37.36 -4.36 -13.58
CA PHE A 297 38.11 -3.44 -14.41
C PHE A 297 37.91 -2.00 -13.93
N THR A 298 38.78 -1.10 -14.39
CA THR A 298 38.65 0.33 -14.12
C THR A 298 38.03 0.99 -15.33
N ARG A 299 36.91 1.70 -15.14
CA ARG A 299 36.36 2.56 -16.19
C ARG A 299 37.25 3.77 -16.38
N LYS A 300 37.50 4.11 -17.66
CA LYS A 300 38.31 5.29 -18.03
C LYS A 300 37.62 6.61 -17.69
N ASP A 301 36.30 6.58 -17.54
CA ASP A 301 35.50 7.72 -17.11
C ASP A 301 35.25 7.63 -15.60
N GLY A 302 35.85 8.53 -14.83
CA GLY A 302 35.72 8.63 -13.38
C GLY A 302 36.52 7.62 -12.53
N ASP A 303 37.44 6.86 -13.12
CA ASP A 303 38.31 5.87 -12.43
C ASP A 303 37.59 4.82 -11.57
N ARG A 304 36.29 4.62 -11.83
CA ARG A 304 35.44 3.72 -11.05
C ARG A 304 35.87 2.26 -11.24
N LYS A 305 35.94 1.52 -10.13
CA LYS A 305 36.23 0.08 -10.08
C LYS A 305 34.94 -0.71 -10.20
N ILE A 306 34.74 -1.36 -11.34
CA ILE A 306 33.52 -2.12 -11.62
C ILE A 306 33.80 -3.60 -11.45
N PHE A 307 32.97 -4.27 -10.66
CA PHE A 307 32.99 -5.71 -10.44
C PHE A 307 31.82 -6.33 -11.20
N VAL A 308 32.10 -7.33 -12.02
CA VAL A 308 31.10 -8.11 -12.76
C VAL A 308 31.21 -9.55 -12.30
N SER A 309 30.11 -10.09 -11.78
CA SER A 309 30.07 -11.45 -11.26
C SER A 309 28.97 -12.26 -11.92
N TYR A 310 29.30 -13.49 -12.29
CA TYR A 310 28.37 -14.48 -12.81
C TYR A 310 28.25 -15.63 -11.82
N VAL A 311 27.02 -15.98 -11.45
CA VAL A 311 26.72 -17.05 -10.50
C VAL A 311 25.63 -17.97 -11.03
N PRO A 312 25.81 -19.30 -10.97
CA PRO A 312 24.75 -20.24 -11.30
C PRO A 312 23.61 -20.13 -10.28
N VAL A 313 22.37 -20.24 -10.76
CA VAL A 313 21.16 -20.17 -9.93
C VAL A 313 20.50 -21.54 -9.92
N PHE A 314 20.26 -22.08 -8.73
CA PHE A 314 19.67 -23.40 -8.55
C PHE A 314 18.29 -23.30 -7.90
N ASN A 315 17.37 -24.17 -8.31
CA ASN A 315 16.11 -24.33 -7.61
C ASN A 315 16.27 -25.20 -6.35
N ARG A 316 15.15 -25.41 -5.63
CA ARG A 316 15.13 -26.17 -4.38
C ARG A 316 15.48 -27.66 -4.53
N ARG A 317 15.40 -28.21 -5.75
CA ARG A 317 15.81 -29.59 -6.07
C ARG A 317 17.30 -29.70 -6.40
N GLY A 318 18.03 -28.58 -6.40
CA GLY A 318 19.43 -28.54 -6.79
C GLY A 318 19.64 -28.54 -8.31
N GLU A 319 18.57 -28.34 -9.09
CA GLU A 319 18.68 -28.23 -10.54
C GLU A 319 19.04 -26.79 -10.90
N SER A 320 19.98 -26.61 -11.83
CA SER A 320 20.27 -25.29 -12.38
C SER A 320 19.06 -24.77 -13.14
N ILE A 321 18.70 -23.52 -12.88
CA ILE A 321 17.61 -22.80 -13.55
C ILE A 321 18.13 -21.61 -14.34
N GLY A 322 19.42 -21.59 -14.63
CA GLY A 322 20.10 -20.50 -15.31
C GLY A 322 21.22 -19.90 -14.47
N PHE A 323 21.61 -18.68 -14.79
CA PHE A 323 22.63 -17.96 -14.05
C PHE A 323 22.30 -16.47 -13.97
N MET A 324 22.83 -15.82 -12.94
CA MET A 324 22.70 -14.40 -12.71
C MET A 324 24.05 -13.73 -12.95
N GLU A 325 24.04 -12.67 -13.75
CA GLU A 325 25.08 -11.66 -13.77
C GLU A 325 24.67 -10.55 -12.80
N TYR A 326 25.61 -10.07 -11.98
CA TYR A 326 25.42 -8.83 -11.26
C TYR A 326 26.66 -7.93 -11.33
N VAL A 327 26.43 -6.64 -11.46
CA VAL A 327 27.46 -5.61 -11.61
C VAL A 327 27.39 -4.64 -10.44
N GLN A 328 28.54 -4.36 -9.83
CA GLN A 328 28.64 -3.47 -8.70
C GLN A 328 29.77 -2.45 -8.88
N ASN A 329 29.49 -1.19 -8.54
CA ASN A 329 30.55 -0.20 -8.35
C ASN A 329 31.27 -0.47 -7.02
N GLY A 330 32.47 -1.02 -7.11
CA GLY A 330 33.32 -1.39 -5.97
C GLY A 330 34.17 -0.23 -5.43
N THR A 331 34.22 0.91 -6.13
CA THR A 331 35.03 2.08 -5.73
C THR A 331 34.80 2.51 -4.27
N PRO A 332 33.53 2.66 -3.82
CA PRO A 332 33.25 3.09 -2.45
C PRO A 332 33.80 2.11 -1.41
N PHE A 333 33.77 0.80 -1.70
CA PHE A 333 34.37 -0.20 -0.81
C PHE A 333 35.88 -0.07 -0.79
N ILE A 334 36.53 0.00 -1.96
CA ILE A 334 37.99 0.07 -2.06
C ILE A 334 38.56 1.30 -1.35
N ASP A 335 37.91 2.45 -1.50
CA ASP A 335 38.36 3.71 -0.90
C ASP A 335 38.22 3.72 0.63
N THR A 336 37.33 2.89 1.17
CA THR A 336 36.92 2.96 2.58
C THR A 336 37.19 1.67 3.35
N ILE A 337 37.74 0.63 2.71
CA ILE A 337 37.90 -0.72 3.28
C ILE A 337 38.76 -0.76 4.54
N ASN A 338 39.62 0.24 4.72
CA ASN A 338 40.49 0.35 5.89
C ASN A 338 39.82 1.06 7.08
N GLU A 339 38.61 1.60 6.91
CA GLU A 339 37.85 2.19 8.01
C GLU A 339 37.35 1.09 8.97
N PRO A 340 37.59 1.21 10.29
CA PRO A 340 37.21 0.16 11.24
C PRO A 340 35.68 0.02 11.40
N ASN A 341 34.92 1.08 11.11
CA ASN A 341 33.46 1.08 11.11
C ASN A 341 32.96 2.30 10.30
N ARG A 342 32.07 2.07 9.33
CA ARG A 342 31.45 3.11 8.51
C ARG A 342 29.93 3.05 8.63
N ARG A 343 29.28 4.20 8.82
CA ARG A 343 27.83 4.40 8.73
C ARG A 343 27.53 5.40 7.63
N GLY A 344 26.70 5.04 6.66
CA GLY A 344 26.36 5.89 5.52
C GLY A 344 26.07 5.07 4.26
N GLU A 345 25.76 5.76 3.16
CA GLU A 345 25.49 5.14 1.88
C GLU A 345 26.77 4.63 1.20
N LEU A 346 26.62 3.54 0.45
CA LEU A 346 27.64 3.01 -0.46
C LEU A 346 27.59 3.72 -1.82
N SER A 347 26.46 4.36 -2.16
CA SER A 347 26.31 5.28 -3.29
C SER A 347 26.94 6.64 -2.98
N ASN A 348 27.02 7.51 -4.00
CA ASN A 348 27.37 8.91 -3.80
C ASN A 348 26.33 9.56 -2.86
N PRO A 349 26.68 10.00 -1.65
CA PRO A 349 25.71 10.55 -0.69
C PRO A 349 25.09 11.88 -1.13
N ALA A 350 25.59 12.47 -2.23
CA ALA A 350 25.00 13.64 -2.88
C ALA A 350 24.01 13.28 -4.00
N GLU A 351 23.95 12.02 -4.43
CA GLU A 351 22.94 11.55 -5.38
C GLU A 351 21.59 11.37 -4.66
N PRO A 352 20.54 12.10 -5.07
CA PRO A 352 19.23 11.95 -4.47
C PRO A 352 18.68 10.55 -4.76
N ASN A 353 17.93 9.98 -3.82
CA ASN A 353 17.18 8.75 -4.09
C ASN A 353 16.28 8.98 -5.32
N PRO A 354 16.50 8.26 -6.44
CA PRO A 354 15.80 8.50 -7.70
C PRO A 354 14.30 8.18 -7.60
N PHE A 355 13.90 7.41 -6.58
CA PHE A 355 12.51 7.07 -6.27
C PHE A 355 11.91 7.95 -5.17
N ALA A 356 12.70 8.82 -4.54
CA ALA A 356 12.15 9.80 -3.62
C ALA A 356 11.37 10.86 -4.43
N ARG A 357 10.04 10.81 -4.34
CA ARG A 357 9.20 11.95 -4.68
C ARG A 357 9.72 13.17 -3.91
N GLU A 358 9.75 14.34 -4.58
CA GLU A 358 10.37 15.57 -4.10
C GLU A 358 10.30 15.72 -2.58
N LYS A 359 11.46 16.02 -1.99
CA LYS A 359 11.63 16.19 -0.54
C LYS A 359 10.45 16.95 0.04
N TRP A 360 9.84 16.35 1.06
CA TRP A 360 8.96 17.02 1.99
C TRP A 360 9.75 18.16 2.67
N ASN A 361 9.69 19.34 2.07
CA ASN A 361 10.09 20.60 2.71
C ASN A 361 8.88 21.21 3.43
#